data_AF-A0AAN5CJ45-F1
#
_entry.id   AF-A0AAN5CJ45-F1
#
_cell.length_a   1.000
_cell.length_b   1.000
_cell.length_c   1.000
_cell.angle_alpha   90.00
_cell.angle_beta   90.00
_cell.angle_gamma   90.00
#
_symmetry.space_group_name_H-M   'P 1'
#
loop_
_entity.id
_entity.type
_entity.pdbx_description
1 polymer ?
#
loop_
_entity_poly.entity_id
_entity_poly.type
_entity_poly.pdbx_seq_one_letter_code
_entity_poly.pdbx_strand_id
1 'polypeptide(L)' 'SPCSVCGKKASGVHYLSLSCNGCRSFFRRSVAFKRNYKCKQAGFDVQDCFLRHRCKQCRFALCLSTGMDP' A
#
# COMPACT_ATOMS: atom_id res chain seq x y z
N SER A 1 -3.26 -16.46 4.92
CA SER A 1 -3.17 -15.19 5.66
C SER A 1 -3.48 -14.00 4.77
N PRO A 2 -4.16 -12.96 5.28
CA PRO A 2 -4.48 -11.73 4.54
C PRO A 2 -3.25 -10.82 4.40
N CYS A 3 -3.21 -10.01 3.35
CA CYS A 3 -2.22 -8.96 3.11
C CYS A 3 -2.42 -7.83 4.11
N SER A 4 -1.36 -7.44 4.84
CA SER A 4 -1.42 -6.39 5.85
C SER A 4 -1.86 -5.03 5.31
N VAL A 5 -1.63 -4.78 4.01
CA VAL A 5 -1.98 -3.50 3.36
C VAL A 5 -3.43 -3.46 2.86
N CYS A 6 -3.93 -4.54 2.25
CA CYS A 6 -5.18 -4.50 1.47
C CYS A 6 -6.17 -5.62 1.78
N GLY A 7 -5.88 -6.49 2.73
CA GLY A 7 -6.75 -7.61 3.14
C GLY A 7 -6.85 -8.76 2.15
N LYS A 8 -6.47 -8.58 0.87
CA LYS A 8 -6.46 -9.68 -0.13
C LYS A 8 -5.52 -10.82 0.27
N LYS A 9 -5.71 -12.01 -0.31
CA LYS A 9 -4.82 -13.17 -0.10
C LYS A 9 -3.34 -12.77 -0.28
N ALA A 10 -2.54 -12.93 0.79
CA ALA A 10 -1.10 -12.69 0.73
C ALA A 10 -0.43 -13.78 -0.11
N SER A 11 0.66 -13.41 -0.79
CA SER A 11 1.51 -14.36 -1.51
C SER A 11 2.80 -14.69 -0.75
N GLY A 12 3.13 -13.92 0.29
CA GLY A 12 4.29 -14.15 1.14
C GLY A 12 4.73 -12.86 1.84
N VAL A 13 5.86 -12.92 2.53
CA VAL A 13 6.52 -11.72 3.08
C VAL A 13 7.30 -11.05 1.96
N HIS A 14 7.05 -9.76 1.73
CA HIS A 14 7.79 -8.93 0.78
C HIS A 14 8.10 -7.61 1.46
N TYR A 15 9.35 -7.14 1.35
CA TYR A 15 9.76 -5.89 2.00
C TYR A 15 9.45 -5.92 3.50
N LEU A 16 9.79 -7.01 4.18
CA LEU A 16 9.55 -7.22 5.63
C LEU A 16 8.07 -7.30 6.07
N SER A 17 7.09 -7.16 5.17
CA SER A 17 5.66 -7.24 5.51
C SER A 17 4.91 -8.31 4.72
N LEU A 18 3.97 -9.00 5.38
CA LEU A 18 3.10 -9.99 4.75
C LEU A 18 2.17 -9.31 3.74
N SER A 19 2.38 -9.55 2.45
CA SER A 19 1.69 -8.81 1.40
C SER A 19 1.33 -9.66 0.17
N CYS A 20 0.42 -9.14 -0.65
CA CYS A 20 0.04 -9.74 -1.93
C CYS A 20 0.92 -9.23 -3.08
N ASN A 21 0.94 -9.94 -4.21
CA ASN A 21 1.70 -9.55 -5.41
C ASN A 21 1.40 -8.13 -5.91
N GLY A 22 0.16 -7.68 -5.73
CA GLY A 22 -0.27 -6.34 -6.10
C GLY A 22 0.35 -5.24 -5.24
N CYS A 23 0.46 -5.44 -3.92
CA CYS A 23 1.08 -4.48 -3.01
C CYS A 23 2.61 -4.53 -3.12
N ARG A 24 3.20 -5.73 -3.24
CA ARG A 24 4.62 -5.91 -3.59
C ARG A 24 5.02 -5.10 -4.82
N SER A 25 4.33 -5.31 -5.95
CA SER A 25 4.67 -4.64 -7.22
C SER A 25 4.37 -3.14 -7.22
N PHE A 26 3.38 -2.71 -6.44
CA PHE A 26 3.10 -1.30 -6.24
C PHE A 26 4.22 -0.63 -5.46
N PHE A 27 4.57 -1.16 -4.28
CA PHE A 27 5.61 -0.62 -3.41
C PHE A 27 6.97 -0.53 -4.13
N ARG A 28 7.40 -1.61 -4.80
CA ARG A 28 8.63 -1.64 -5.60
C ARG A 28 8.73 -0.49 -6.60
N ARG A 29 7.64 -0.22 -7.34
CA ARG A 29 7.62 0.86 -8.34
C ARG A 29 7.53 2.25 -7.69
N SER A 30 6.83 2.37 -6.57
CA SER A 30 6.73 3.63 -5.83
C SER A 30 8.11 4.07 -5.35
N VAL A 31 8.89 3.15 -4.77
CA VAL A 31 10.26 3.39 -4.31
C VAL A 31 11.20 3.64 -5.49
N ALA A 32 11.27 2.72 -6.46
CA ALA A 32 12.24 2.79 -7.56
C ALA A 32 12.12 4.08 -8.39
N PHE A 33 10.90 4.58 -8.57
CA PHE A 33 10.64 5.80 -9.33
C PHE A 33 10.37 7.02 -8.45
N LYS A 34 10.66 6.95 -7.13
CA LYS A 34 10.44 8.03 -6.15
C LYS A 34 9.08 8.71 -6.34
N ARG A 35 8.02 7.91 -6.46
CA ARG A 35 6.69 8.39 -6.82
C ARG A 35 6.13 9.27 -5.71
N ASN A 36 5.85 10.52 -6.04
CA ASN A 36 5.14 11.44 -5.18
C ASN A 36 3.63 11.44 -5.54
N TYR A 37 2.84 10.71 -4.76
CA TYR A 37 1.39 10.65 -4.94
C TYR A 37 0.71 11.75 -4.13
N LYS A 38 -0.32 12.38 -4.71
CA LYS A 38 -1.21 13.31 -4.02
C LYS A 38 -2.61 12.71 -3.86
N CYS A 39 -3.10 12.64 -2.63
CA CYS A 39 -4.47 12.32 -2.29
C CYS A 39 -5.36 13.49 -2.70
N LYS A 40 -6.49 13.18 -3.32
CA LYS A 40 -7.50 14.17 -3.73
C LYS A 40 -8.75 14.12 -2.85
N GLN A 41 -8.80 13.20 -1.89
CA GLN A 41 -9.96 13.02 -1.04
C GLN A 41 -9.71 13.63 0.33
N ALA A 42 -10.68 14.41 0.80
CA ALA A 42 -10.71 14.98 2.14
C ALA A 42 -11.73 14.23 3.00
N GLY A 43 -11.51 14.19 4.32
CA GLY A 43 -12.45 13.60 5.28
C GLY A 43 -12.48 12.06 5.33
N PHE A 44 -11.60 11.37 4.60
CA PHE A 44 -11.46 9.91 4.68
C PHE A 44 -10.19 9.53 5.42
N ASP A 45 -10.26 8.52 6.27
CA ASP A 45 -9.06 7.89 6.80
C ASP A 45 -8.23 7.23 5.68
N VAL A 46 -6.97 6.89 5.97
CA VAL A 46 -6.04 6.34 4.97
C VAL A 46 -6.54 5.00 4.40
N GLN A 47 -7.09 4.13 5.24
CA GLN A 47 -7.55 2.80 4.84
C GLN A 47 -8.81 2.90 3.97
N ASP A 48 -9.80 3.66 4.39
CA ASP A 48 -11.03 3.91 3.64
C ASP A 48 -10.74 4.62 2.33
N CYS A 49 -9.87 5.64 2.33
CA CYS A 49 -9.48 6.34 1.11
C CYS A 49 -8.81 5.39 0.10
N PHE A 50 -7.97 4.48 0.59
CA PHE A 50 -7.38 3.46 -0.27
C PHE A 50 -8.43 2.44 -0.77
N LEU A 51 -9.23 1.86 0.12
CA LEU A 51 -10.14 0.77 -0.25
C LEU A 51 -11.30 1.25 -1.14
N ARG A 52 -11.88 2.42 -0.85
CA ARG A 52 -13.04 2.96 -1.59
C ARG A 52 -12.63 3.71 -2.85
N HIS A 53 -11.57 4.52 -2.76
CA HIS A 53 -11.16 5.43 -3.84
C HIS A 53 -9.88 4.99 -4.56
N ARG A 54 -9.30 3.85 -4.19
CA ARG A 54 -8.06 3.32 -4.79
C ARG A 54 -6.93 4.34 -4.76
N CYS A 55 -6.91 5.19 -3.72
CA CYS A 55 -5.95 6.30 -3.61
C CYS A 55 -4.52 5.77 -3.50
N LYS A 56 -3.64 6.21 -4.41
CA LYS A 56 -2.24 5.77 -4.45
C LYS A 56 -1.40 6.33 -3.30
N GLN A 57 -1.65 7.57 -2.87
CA GLN A 57 -0.97 8.14 -1.70
C GLN A 57 -1.31 7.32 -0.45
N CYS A 58 -2.60 7.11 -0.20
CA CYS A 58 -3.05 6.37 0.97
C CYS A 58 -2.58 4.91 0.95
N ARG A 59 -2.60 4.26 -0.23
CA ARG A 59 -2.02 2.93 -0.40
C ARG A 59 -0.53 2.88 -0.04
N PHE A 60 0.24 3.87 -0.47
CA PHE A 60 1.68 3.92 -0.18
C PHE A 60 1.93 4.21 1.30
N ALA A 61 1.16 5.10 1.91
CA ALA A 61 1.20 5.34 3.35
C ALA A 61 0.91 4.05 4.16
N LEU A 62 -0.08 3.25 3.75
CA LEU A 62 -0.37 1.95 4.37
C LEU A 62 0.74 0.92 4.18
N CYS A 63 1.41 0.90 3.04
CA CYS A 63 2.60 0.07 2.87
C CYS A 63 3.65 0.39 3.93
N LEU A 64 3.97 1.67 4.11
CA LEU A 64 4.95 2.11 5.11
C LEU A 64 4.46 1.81 6.54
N SER A 65 3.19 2.10 6.86
CA SER A 65 2.65 1.88 8.20
C SER A 65 2.55 0.40 8.60
N THR A 66 2.55 -0.51 7.63
CA THR A 66 2.55 -1.97 7.86
C THR A 66 3.96 -2.57 7.87
N GLY A 67 4.99 -1.71 7.88
CA GLY A 67 6.38 -2.12 7.95
C GLY A 67 7.01 -2.49 6.61
N MET A 68 6.44 -2.06 5.48
CA MET A 68 7.13 -2.23 4.19
C MET A 68 8.33 -1.30 4.09
N ASP A 69 9.53 -1.88 3.96
CA ASP A 69 10.81 -1.18 3.90
C ASP A 69 11.57 -1.56 2.60
N PRO A 70 12.14 -0.60 1.81
CA PRO A 70 12.75 -0.84 0.50
C PRO A 70 13.80 -1.95 0.38
#